data_AF-J0HBQ3-F1
#
_entry.id   AF-J0HBQ3-F1
#
_cell.length_a   1.000
_cell.length_b   1.000
_cell.length_c   1.000
_cell.angle_alpha   90.00
_cell.angle_beta   90.00
_cell.angle_gamma   90.00
#
_symmetry.space_group_name_H-M   'P 1'
#
loop_
_entity.id
_entity.type
_entity.pdbx_description
1 polymer ?
#
loop_
_entity_poly.entity_id
_entity_poly.type
_entity_poly.pdbx_seq_one_letter_code
_entity_poly.pdbx_strand_id
1 'polypeptide(L)'
;MFAKPVAVDDSHTVYESDFISGNLLDNDIAAANGNMFLNFFDGERILAKQSGQVTDIEGEHGTFHVKADGSYTYTLSDAAKAGFVDGMTLTETIGYKISDGAGNTDVGHFTLDIHGVTSPPVAVDDTFSFREGSEIAGNVLANDHAGEAGTLFLRSVEGTNVGTGQGQTTDVAGEFGTFHFSADGSFTYNLDPAVKAGLDDGEHVTEKLQYYKVSDGAGHADAGVISLTVDGVTDGKPLNTNHVEAQADVVRPFLDHYELQGVAVDHQTGKFYVSSGHGFPDDSMVYIYDNAAAFEADNASGAISLGEYDRGEYDIGGTYFAVRGGEIIGRTNEARGEGPFPDQTYLAKWDAADGSLDQQGDPIPGLIGENGAGTFDWGGFTAVNTMQDSTGIYVVGRIDDATWQVSKIDPDTLNPIESKTFAAGGLGYGFAVDGTFFFGDSFGSEHIGTAFDFETGVKTAIDVNIAISGDDSTTNVAYDAAADSIYITNSQTDEISVVHNISDILFA
;
A
#
# COMPACT_ATOMS: atom_id res chain seq x y z
N MET A 1 81.96 -49.26 9.25
CA MET A 1 80.63 -49.10 9.87
C MET A 1 79.86 -48.18 8.93
N PHE A 2 78.92 -48.68 8.16
CA PHE A 2 78.13 -47.83 7.25
C PHE A 2 77.21 -46.96 8.12
N ALA A 3 77.17 -45.66 7.87
CA ALA A 3 76.29 -44.75 8.59
C ALA A 3 74.84 -45.08 8.24
N LYS A 4 74.05 -45.43 9.27
CA LYS A 4 72.59 -45.64 9.17
C LYS A 4 71.89 -44.31 8.86
N PRO A 5 70.66 -44.30 8.31
CA PRO A 5 69.91 -43.06 8.20
C PRO A 5 69.61 -42.51 9.60
N VAL A 6 69.38 -41.19 9.70
CA VAL A 6 69.04 -40.50 10.95
C VAL A 6 67.76 -39.71 10.75
N ALA A 7 66.75 -40.03 11.54
CA ALA A 7 65.49 -39.29 11.56
C ALA A 7 65.58 -38.12 12.54
N VAL A 8 65.00 -36.98 12.19
CA VAL A 8 64.97 -35.75 12.97
C VAL A 8 63.52 -35.35 13.17
N ASP A 9 63.09 -35.14 14.42
CA ASP A 9 61.70 -34.80 14.70
C ASP A 9 61.24 -33.55 13.92
N ASP A 10 60.01 -33.62 13.41
CA ASP A 10 59.36 -32.63 12.57
C ASP A 10 58.24 -31.92 13.33
N SER A 11 58.04 -30.63 13.07
CA SER A 11 56.88 -29.90 13.56
C SER A 11 56.32 -28.95 12.52
N HIS A 12 55.00 -28.83 12.49
CA HIS A 12 54.27 -27.91 11.62
C HIS A 12 53.09 -27.30 12.38
N THR A 13 52.91 -26.00 12.25
CA THR A 13 51.76 -25.27 12.80
C THR A 13 50.98 -24.62 11.66
N VAL A 14 49.68 -24.86 11.61
CA VAL A 14 48.77 -24.41 10.55
C VAL A 14 47.42 -23.97 11.13
N TYR A 15 46.57 -23.35 10.34
CA TYR A 15 45.16 -23.12 10.66
C TYR A 15 44.27 -24.14 9.93
N GLU A 16 43.09 -24.43 10.46
CA GLU A 16 42.16 -25.38 9.84
C GLU A 16 41.65 -24.95 8.44
N SER A 17 41.77 -23.66 8.13
CA SER A 17 41.46 -23.08 6.82
C SER A 17 42.57 -23.28 5.78
N ASP A 18 43.76 -23.74 6.21
CA ASP A 18 44.91 -23.90 5.34
C ASP A 18 44.83 -25.19 4.51
N PHE A 19 45.50 -25.19 3.36
CA PHE A 19 45.84 -26.44 2.67
C PHE A 19 47.07 -27.07 3.34
N ILE A 20 46.85 -28.13 4.11
CA ILE A 20 47.89 -28.73 4.96
C ILE A 20 48.72 -29.73 4.15
N SER A 21 50.00 -29.44 3.96
CA SER A 21 50.95 -30.31 3.24
C SER A 21 52.40 -30.12 3.69
N GLY A 22 53.25 -31.10 3.44
CA GLY A 22 54.67 -31.04 3.79
C GLY A 22 55.46 -32.27 3.34
N ASN A 23 56.68 -32.41 3.84
CA ASN A 23 57.53 -33.58 3.62
C ASN A 23 58.32 -33.93 4.89
N LEU A 24 58.14 -35.17 5.37
CA LEU A 24 58.76 -35.70 6.60
C LEU A 24 60.26 -36.00 6.47
N LEU A 25 60.81 -35.98 5.25
CA LEU A 25 62.20 -36.36 5.00
C LEU A 25 63.11 -35.16 4.73
N ASP A 26 62.59 -33.93 4.78
CA ASP A 26 63.31 -32.73 4.36
C ASP A 26 64.45 -32.34 5.31
N ASN A 27 64.32 -32.66 6.60
CA ASN A 27 65.31 -32.40 7.65
C ASN A 27 66.16 -33.65 8.01
N ASP A 28 65.82 -34.80 7.45
CA ASP A 28 66.45 -36.09 7.73
C ASP A 28 67.79 -36.29 7.01
N ILE A 29 68.61 -37.21 7.53
CA ILE A 29 69.93 -37.52 6.97
C ILE A 29 69.94 -38.92 6.37
N ALA A 30 70.15 -38.98 5.04
CA ALA A 30 70.29 -40.24 4.31
C ALA A 30 71.51 -41.06 4.75
N ALA A 31 71.44 -42.37 4.55
CA ALA A 31 72.55 -43.28 4.81
C ALA A 31 73.71 -43.08 3.81
N ALA A 32 74.85 -43.74 4.07
CA ALA A 32 76.03 -43.64 3.20
C ALA A 32 75.80 -44.10 1.73
N ASN A 33 74.72 -44.84 1.46
CA ASN A 33 74.32 -45.25 0.11
C ASN A 33 73.50 -44.17 -0.63
N GLY A 34 73.19 -43.05 0.02
CA GLY A 34 72.39 -41.94 -0.52
C GLY A 34 70.89 -42.20 -0.58
N ASN A 35 70.41 -43.35 -0.10
CA ASN A 35 69.00 -43.71 -0.13
C ASN A 35 68.32 -43.35 1.20
N MET A 36 67.11 -42.81 1.08
CA MET A 36 66.21 -42.53 2.19
C MET A 36 64.77 -42.54 1.67
N PHE A 37 63.90 -43.28 2.34
CA PHE A 37 62.47 -43.27 2.06
C PHE A 37 61.68 -43.58 3.33
N LEU A 38 60.45 -43.10 3.36
CA LEU A 38 59.52 -43.36 4.43
C LEU A 38 58.99 -44.80 4.33
N ASN A 39 59.14 -45.57 5.41
CA ASN A 39 58.81 -47.00 5.45
C ASN A 39 57.59 -47.29 6.34
N PHE A 40 57.43 -46.56 7.45
CA PHE A 40 56.22 -46.60 8.26
C PHE A 40 55.81 -45.20 8.72
N PHE A 41 54.52 -45.01 8.92
CA PHE A 41 53.91 -43.82 9.51
C PHE A 41 52.75 -44.30 10.40
N ASP A 42 52.71 -43.84 11.64
CA ASP A 42 51.82 -44.31 12.71
C ASP A 42 51.73 -45.84 12.87
N GLY A 43 52.88 -46.52 12.71
CA GLY A 43 52.93 -47.99 12.76
C GLY A 43 52.36 -48.71 11.54
N GLU A 44 51.75 -47.99 10.59
CA GLU A 44 51.31 -48.51 9.30
C GLU A 44 52.43 -48.47 8.26
N ARG A 45 52.45 -49.46 7.37
CA ARG A 45 53.50 -49.59 6.36
C ARG A 45 53.18 -48.74 5.13
N ILE A 46 54.11 -47.87 4.74
CA ILE A 46 54.01 -47.09 3.50
C ILE A 46 54.41 -47.96 2.31
N LEU A 47 53.53 -48.03 1.31
CA LEU A 47 53.73 -48.88 0.14
C LEU A 47 54.55 -48.16 -0.94
N ALA A 48 55.78 -48.65 -1.19
CA ALA A 48 56.64 -48.19 -2.27
C ALA A 48 56.52 -49.03 -3.56
N LYS A 49 55.37 -49.69 -3.80
CA LYS A 49 55.22 -50.65 -4.91
C LYS A 49 55.18 -49.98 -6.29
N GLN A 50 54.80 -48.69 -6.34
CA GLN A 50 54.81 -47.84 -7.54
C GLN A 50 55.23 -46.41 -7.15
N SER A 51 55.92 -45.71 -8.05
CA SER A 51 56.30 -44.30 -7.83
C SER A 51 55.04 -43.43 -7.75
N GLY A 52 54.97 -42.56 -6.74
CA GLY A 52 53.83 -41.67 -6.51
C GLY A 52 52.63 -42.31 -5.80
N GLN A 53 52.72 -43.57 -5.37
CA GLN A 53 51.66 -44.22 -4.60
C GLN A 53 51.43 -43.50 -3.26
N VAL A 54 50.16 -43.18 -2.98
CA VAL A 54 49.68 -42.58 -1.72
C VAL A 54 49.15 -43.69 -0.80
N THR A 55 49.42 -43.57 0.50
CA THR A 55 48.87 -44.41 1.57
C THR A 55 48.07 -43.48 2.49
N ASP A 56 46.79 -43.78 2.68
CA ASP A 56 45.93 -43.04 3.59
C ASP A 56 46.03 -43.63 4.99
N ILE A 57 46.29 -42.79 5.99
CA ILE A 57 46.49 -43.18 7.38
C ILE A 57 45.61 -42.29 8.25
N GLU A 58 44.73 -42.91 9.02
CA GLU A 58 43.85 -42.20 9.94
C GLU A 58 44.66 -41.73 11.15
N GLY A 59 44.71 -40.41 11.35
CA GLY A 59 45.19 -39.76 12.56
C GLY A 59 44.07 -39.57 13.59
N GLU A 60 44.35 -38.83 14.65
CA GLU A 60 43.39 -38.58 15.74
C GLU A 60 42.26 -37.63 15.31
N HIS A 61 42.54 -36.67 14.43
CA HIS A 61 41.64 -35.59 14.05
C HIS A 61 41.30 -35.57 12.55
N GLY A 62 41.97 -36.38 11.73
CA GLY A 62 41.84 -36.37 10.28
C GLY A 62 42.72 -37.42 9.61
N THR A 63 42.84 -37.34 8.29
CA THR A 63 43.52 -38.38 7.50
C THR A 63 44.79 -37.82 6.86
N PHE A 64 45.91 -38.51 7.04
CA PHE A 64 47.17 -38.26 6.34
C PHE A 64 47.22 -39.02 5.02
N HIS A 65 47.57 -38.33 3.94
CA HIS A 65 47.78 -38.90 2.61
C HIS A 65 49.28 -38.90 2.29
N VAL A 66 49.97 -40.00 2.60
CA VAL A 66 51.45 -40.03 2.68
C VAL A 66 52.06 -40.85 1.55
N LYS A 67 53.22 -40.42 1.04
CA LYS A 67 54.01 -41.14 0.04
C LYS A 67 55.35 -41.62 0.60
N ALA A 68 55.96 -42.59 -0.08
CA ALA A 68 57.27 -43.13 0.32
C ALA A 68 58.43 -42.11 0.18
N ASP A 69 58.25 -41.04 -0.60
CA ASP A 69 59.20 -39.92 -0.69
C ASP A 69 59.09 -38.93 0.48
N GLY A 70 58.21 -39.20 1.44
CA GLY A 70 57.97 -38.38 2.63
C GLY A 70 56.92 -37.30 2.46
N SER A 71 56.50 -37.00 1.22
CA SER A 71 55.46 -35.99 0.98
C SER A 71 54.12 -36.43 1.56
N TYR A 72 53.41 -35.49 2.19
CA TYR A 72 52.08 -35.69 2.73
C TYR A 72 51.15 -34.51 2.45
N THR A 73 49.86 -34.81 2.38
CA THR A 73 48.78 -33.84 2.61
C THR A 73 47.93 -34.33 3.78
N TYR A 74 47.24 -33.43 4.47
CA TYR A 74 46.37 -33.79 5.60
C TYR A 74 44.98 -33.19 5.43
N THR A 75 43.95 -34.01 5.65
CA THR A 75 42.55 -33.60 5.59
C THR A 75 41.95 -33.68 6.99
N LEU A 76 41.68 -32.53 7.61
CA LEU A 76 41.00 -32.46 8.90
C LEU A 76 39.54 -32.94 8.75
N SER A 77 39.09 -33.79 9.67
CA SER A 77 37.74 -34.37 9.61
C SER A 77 36.64 -33.36 9.96
N ASP A 78 35.45 -33.52 9.39
CA ASP A 78 34.29 -32.66 9.70
C ASP A 78 33.89 -32.72 11.19
N ALA A 79 34.12 -33.87 11.85
CA ALA A 79 33.87 -34.03 13.27
C ALA A 79 34.86 -33.23 14.13
N ALA A 80 36.12 -33.13 13.70
CA ALA A 80 37.13 -32.33 14.38
C ALA A 80 36.92 -30.82 14.19
N LYS A 81 36.36 -30.41 13.04
CA LYS A 81 36.00 -29.00 12.77
C LYS A 81 34.79 -28.51 13.57
N ALA A 82 33.93 -29.42 14.04
CA ALA A 82 32.70 -29.04 14.72
C ALA A 82 32.99 -28.28 16.04
N GLY A 83 32.75 -26.96 16.03
CA GLY A 83 33.00 -26.08 17.18
C GLY A 83 34.47 -25.72 17.38
N PHE A 84 35.31 -25.90 16.35
CA PHE A 84 36.73 -25.64 16.41
C PHE A 84 37.05 -24.18 16.09
N VAL A 85 37.03 -23.33 17.12
CA VAL A 85 37.11 -21.87 16.98
C VAL A 85 38.46 -21.32 17.45
N ASP A 86 38.66 -20.00 17.30
CA ASP A 86 39.89 -19.32 17.70
C ASP A 86 40.30 -19.63 19.15
N GLY A 87 41.61 -19.86 19.35
CA GLY A 87 42.19 -20.19 20.64
C GLY A 87 42.15 -21.69 20.99
N MET A 88 41.47 -22.51 20.20
CA MET A 88 41.59 -23.97 20.26
C MET A 88 42.78 -24.46 19.43
N THR A 89 43.35 -25.59 19.82
CA THR A 89 44.42 -26.27 19.06
C THR A 89 44.16 -27.76 19.09
N LEU A 90 44.21 -28.38 17.90
CA LEU A 90 44.23 -29.83 17.73
C LEU A 90 45.67 -30.24 17.38
N THR A 91 46.18 -31.29 18.02
CA THR A 91 47.58 -31.71 17.85
C THR A 91 47.62 -33.17 17.42
N GLU A 92 48.15 -33.44 16.23
CA GLU A 92 48.53 -34.79 15.81
C GLU A 92 49.98 -35.05 16.24
N THR A 93 50.26 -36.20 16.87
CA THR A 93 51.64 -36.63 17.18
C THR A 93 51.85 -38.04 16.68
N ILE A 94 52.68 -38.18 15.64
CA ILE A 94 52.84 -39.45 14.91
C ILE A 94 54.29 -39.87 14.86
N GLY A 95 54.56 -41.14 15.17
CA GLY A 95 55.86 -41.75 14.95
C GLY A 95 56.02 -42.19 13.50
N TYR A 96 57.16 -41.86 12.87
CA TYR A 96 57.49 -42.29 11.53
C TYR A 96 58.82 -43.02 11.49
N LYS A 97 59.02 -43.88 10.49
CA LYS A 97 60.22 -44.70 10.35
C LYS A 97 60.78 -44.62 8.95
N ILE A 98 62.04 -44.21 8.85
CA ILE A 98 62.77 -44.12 7.58
C ILE A 98 63.64 -45.35 7.34
N SER A 99 63.98 -45.63 6.08
CA SER A 99 64.87 -46.73 5.70
C SER A 99 65.80 -46.37 4.55
N ASP A 100 66.98 -47.00 4.53
CA ASP A 100 67.95 -46.92 3.45
C ASP A 100 67.79 -48.01 2.37
N GLY A 101 66.81 -48.91 2.54
CA GLY A 101 66.57 -50.06 1.66
C GLY A 101 67.57 -51.21 1.79
N ALA A 102 68.58 -51.09 2.64
CA ALA A 102 69.59 -52.11 2.94
C ALA A 102 69.38 -52.76 4.32
N GLY A 103 68.26 -52.45 4.99
CA GLY A 103 67.87 -52.99 6.28
C GLY A 103 68.22 -52.08 7.47
N ASN A 104 68.81 -50.90 7.23
CA ASN A 104 68.99 -49.89 8.28
C ASN A 104 67.77 -48.97 8.32
N THR A 105 67.38 -48.57 9.54
CA THR A 105 66.20 -47.74 9.80
C THR A 105 66.42 -46.84 11.00
N ASP A 106 65.70 -45.73 11.06
CA ASP A 106 65.62 -44.85 12.22
C ASP A 106 64.17 -44.36 12.40
N VAL A 107 63.85 -43.81 13.57
CA VAL A 107 62.49 -43.38 13.94
C VAL A 107 62.54 -41.92 14.37
N GLY A 108 61.62 -41.11 13.83
CA GLY A 108 61.37 -39.73 14.25
C GLY A 108 59.91 -39.55 14.65
N HIS A 109 59.59 -38.38 15.21
CA HIS A 109 58.22 -37.97 15.53
C HIS A 109 57.85 -36.73 14.74
N PHE A 110 56.61 -36.69 14.28
CA PHE A 110 56.01 -35.54 13.63
C PHE A 110 54.88 -34.99 14.50
N THR A 111 54.92 -33.69 14.77
CA THR A 111 53.85 -32.97 15.46
C THR A 111 53.19 -31.97 14.49
N LEU A 112 51.89 -32.09 14.28
CA LEU A 112 51.08 -31.12 13.54
C LEU A 112 50.12 -30.43 14.51
N ASP A 113 50.37 -29.15 14.77
CA ASP A 113 49.45 -28.29 15.51
C ASP A 113 48.54 -27.55 14.52
N ILE A 114 47.23 -27.73 14.66
CA ILE A 114 46.21 -27.08 13.87
C ILE A 114 45.49 -26.11 14.79
N HIS A 115 45.33 -24.86 14.39
CA HIS A 115 44.58 -23.84 15.11
C HIS A 115 43.19 -23.63 14.49
N GLY A 116 42.17 -23.52 15.34
CA GLY A 116 40.78 -23.26 14.91
C GLY A 116 40.61 -21.83 14.42
N VAL A 117 39.63 -21.58 13.55
CA VAL A 117 39.31 -20.26 13.01
C VAL A 117 37.83 -20.00 13.18
N THR A 118 37.45 -18.93 13.87
CA THR A 118 36.02 -18.62 14.05
C THR A 118 35.43 -18.11 12.74
N SER A 119 34.35 -18.75 12.28
CA SER A 119 33.58 -18.26 11.13
C SER A 119 32.82 -16.97 11.51
N PRO A 120 33.02 -15.85 10.78
CA PRO A 120 32.37 -14.57 11.08
C PRO A 120 30.86 -14.61 10.81
N PRO A 121 30.08 -13.66 11.34
CA PRO A 121 28.69 -13.49 10.93
C PRO A 121 28.62 -13.09 9.45
N VAL A 122 27.48 -13.37 8.82
CA VAL A 122 27.18 -12.99 7.43
C VAL A 122 25.85 -12.23 7.42
N ALA A 123 25.90 -11.00 6.93
CA ALA A 123 24.73 -10.16 6.74
C ALA A 123 24.11 -10.41 5.35
N VAL A 124 22.78 -10.39 5.28
CA VAL A 124 22.02 -10.57 4.03
C VAL A 124 21.15 -9.35 3.79
N ASP A 125 21.26 -8.74 2.61
CA ASP A 125 20.49 -7.55 2.27
C ASP A 125 18.97 -7.76 2.45
N ASP A 126 18.33 -6.76 3.04
CA ASP A 126 16.92 -6.74 3.36
C ASP A 126 16.11 -5.93 2.35
N THR A 127 14.90 -6.39 2.06
CA THR A 127 13.94 -5.64 1.26
C THR A 127 12.56 -5.71 1.89
N PHE A 128 11.97 -4.56 2.14
CA PHE A 128 10.62 -4.42 2.68
C PHE A 128 9.77 -3.51 1.78
N SER A 129 8.47 -3.77 1.71
CA SER A 129 7.48 -2.93 1.01
C SER A 129 6.24 -2.80 1.86
N PHE A 130 5.79 -1.58 2.07
CA PHE A 130 4.57 -1.28 2.84
C PHE A 130 3.76 -0.22 2.11
N ARG A 131 2.46 -0.16 2.41
CA ARG A 131 1.61 0.96 1.98
C ARG A 131 1.61 2.01 3.08
N GLU A 132 1.68 3.28 2.71
CA GLU A 132 1.60 4.34 3.70
C GLU A 132 0.29 4.31 4.51
N GLY A 133 0.30 4.91 5.71
CA GLY A 133 -0.78 4.81 6.67
C GLY A 133 -0.87 3.46 7.43
N SER A 134 -0.10 2.45 7.01
CA SER A 134 0.05 1.19 7.75
C SER A 134 1.20 1.26 8.76
N GLU A 135 1.23 0.32 9.72
CA GLU A 135 2.42 0.12 10.55
C GLU A 135 3.58 -0.38 9.69
N ILE A 136 4.69 0.35 9.69
CA ILE A 136 5.92 0.00 8.96
C ILE A 136 6.93 -0.51 9.97
N ALA A 137 7.14 -1.83 10.01
CA ALA A 137 8.03 -2.48 10.97
C ALA A 137 8.64 -3.78 10.41
N GLY A 138 9.85 -4.12 10.86
CA GLY A 138 10.57 -5.30 10.41
C GLY A 138 11.74 -5.67 11.33
N ASN A 139 12.57 -6.61 10.89
CA ASN A 139 13.81 -6.98 11.58
C ASN A 139 14.91 -7.29 10.57
N VAL A 140 16.02 -6.54 10.63
CA VAL A 140 17.18 -6.67 9.70
C VAL A 140 18.11 -7.82 10.02
N LEU A 141 17.96 -8.48 11.17
CA LEU A 141 18.77 -9.65 11.54
C LEU A 141 18.05 -10.97 11.24
N ALA A 142 16.84 -10.93 10.69
CA ALA A 142 15.98 -12.10 10.56
C ALA A 142 16.50 -13.13 9.54
N ASN A 143 17.22 -12.67 8.52
CA ASN A 143 17.81 -13.45 7.42
C ASN A 143 19.33 -13.65 7.58
N ASP A 144 19.93 -13.12 8.64
CA ASP A 144 21.38 -13.16 8.86
C ASP A 144 21.88 -14.45 9.49
N HIS A 145 23.17 -14.73 9.29
CA HIS A 145 23.84 -15.89 9.87
C HIS A 145 24.83 -15.47 10.98
N ALA A 146 24.65 -16.05 12.17
CA ALA A 146 25.43 -15.76 13.38
C ALA A 146 26.89 -16.21 13.37
N GLY A 147 27.34 -16.92 12.32
CA GLY A 147 28.59 -17.64 12.36
C GLY A 147 28.63 -18.64 13.52
N GLU A 148 29.82 -18.96 14.01
CA GLU A 148 30.00 -19.98 15.06
C GLU A 148 29.82 -19.45 16.49
N ALA A 149 29.84 -18.14 16.66
CA ALA A 149 29.54 -17.52 17.96
C ALA A 149 28.05 -17.62 18.35
N GLY A 150 27.16 -17.84 17.36
CA GLY A 150 25.75 -18.14 17.60
C GLY A 150 24.90 -16.97 18.10
N THR A 151 25.42 -15.74 18.11
CA THR A 151 24.66 -14.54 18.47
C THR A 151 24.85 -13.43 17.43
N LEU A 152 23.79 -12.63 17.22
CA LEU A 152 23.76 -11.46 16.35
C LEU A 152 23.17 -10.29 17.13
N PHE A 153 23.73 -9.10 16.93
CA PHE A 153 23.16 -7.86 17.43
C PHE A 153 23.52 -6.70 16.51
N LEU A 154 22.57 -5.79 16.36
CA LEU A 154 22.68 -4.60 15.55
C LEU A 154 23.58 -3.58 16.28
N ARG A 155 24.77 -3.30 15.76
CA ARG A 155 25.70 -2.35 16.41
C ARG A 155 25.50 -0.91 15.99
N SER A 156 25.32 -0.69 14.69
CA SER A 156 25.20 0.63 14.12
C SER A 156 24.49 0.57 12.79
N VAL A 157 23.81 1.66 12.43
CA VAL A 157 23.23 1.89 11.10
C VAL A 157 23.69 3.27 10.63
N GLU A 158 24.20 3.38 9.40
CA GLU A 158 24.73 4.65 8.83
C GLU A 158 25.73 5.37 9.78
N GLY A 159 26.57 4.60 10.47
CA GLY A 159 27.55 5.12 11.43
C GLY A 159 26.99 5.57 12.79
N THR A 160 25.67 5.50 13.00
CA THR A 160 25.03 5.77 14.30
C THR A 160 24.99 4.50 15.14
N ASN A 161 25.56 4.52 16.34
CA ASN A 161 25.57 3.35 17.24
C ASN A 161 24.17 3.12 17.83
N VAL A 162 23.71 1.87 17.77
CA VAL A 162 22.43 1.44 18.33
C VAL A 162 22.58 1.15 19.83
N GLY A 163 21.67 1.67 20.64
CA GLY A 163 21.63 1.47 22.09
C GLY A 163 21.33 0.01 22.47
N THR A 164 22.05 -0.54 23.45
CA THR A 164 21.94 -1.95 23.87
C THR A 164 21.03 -2.17 25.09
N GLY A 165 20.36 -1.13 25.59
CA GLY A 165 19.42 -1.26 26.70
C GLY A 165 18.13 -1.94 26.26
N GLN A 166 17.51 -2.75 27.13
CA GLN A 166 16.22 -3.35 26.81
C GLN A 166 15.16 -2.28 26.55
N GLY A 167 14.45 -2.41 25.43
CA GLY A 167 13.42 -1.47 24.99
C GLY A 167 13.95 -0.11 24.53
N GLN A 168 15.27 0.04 24.35
CA GLN A 168 15.84 1.24 23.74
C GLN A 168 15.78 1.14 22.23
N THR A 169 15.26 2.19 21.60
CA THR A 169 15.38 2.42 20.17
C THR A 169 16.42 3.50 19.89
N THR A 170 16.97 3.49 18.68
CA THR A 170 17.90 4.50 18.16
C THR A 170 17.35 5.02 16.85
N ASP A 171 17.17 6.34 16.79
CA ASP A 171 16.62 7.01 15.64
C ASP A 171 17.71 7.23 14.59
N VAL A 172 17.42 6.82 13.35
CA VAL A 172 18.29 7.01 12.19
C VAL A 172 17.48 7.68 11.11
N ALA A 173 17.82 8.94 10.81
CA ALA A 173 17.17 9.72 9.79
C ALA A 173 17.47 9.14 8.41
N GLY A 174 16.41 8.95 7.64
CA GLY A 174 16.41 8.62 6.23
C GLY A 174 16.17 9.86 5.34
N GLU A 175 16.11 9.64 4.03
CA GLU A 175 15.66 10.59 3.01
C GLU A 175 14.16 10.88 3.11
N PHE A 176 13.34 9.86 3.36
CA PHE A 176 11.87 9.99 3.34
C PHE A 176 11.20 9.87 4.71
N GLY A 177 11.98 9.63 5.77
CA GLY A 177 11.43 9.36 7.09
C GLY A 177 12.51 9.06 8.13
N THR A 178 12.13 8.43 9.23
CA THR A 178 13.04 8.07 10.32
C THR A 178 12.83 6.61 10.72
N PHE A 179 13.91 5.85 10.77
CA PHE A 179 13.92 4.50 11.34
C PHE A 179 14.17 4.54 12.84
N HIS A 180 13.55 3.63 13.58
CA HIS A 180 13.74 3.45 15.02
C HIS A 180 14.25 2.04 15.29
N PHE A 181 15.57 1.87 15.35
CA PHE A 181 16.20 0.55 15.47
C PHE A 181 16.44 0.12 16.91
N SER A 182 16.27 -1.17 17.19
CA SER A 182 16.67 -1.82 18.45
C SER A 182 17.88 -2.74 18.23
N ALA A 183 18.61 -3.05 19.30
CA ALA A 183 19.81 -3.90 19.21
C ALA A 183 19.55 -5.35 18.76
N ASP A 184 18.30 -5.82 18.83
CA ASP A 184 17.86 -7.14 18.33
C ASP A 184 17.50 -7.14 16.83
N GLY A 185 17.75 -6.03 16.14
CA GLY A 185 17.48 -5.88 14.72
C GLY A 185 16.07 -5.37 14.40
N SER A 186 15.16 -5.35 15.37
CA SER A 186 13.81 -4.85 15.13
C SER A 186 13.82 -3.35 14.83
N PHE A 187 12.94 -2.92 13.93
CA PHE A 187 12.75 -1.51 13.63
C PHE A 187 11.28 -1.17 13.40
N THR A 188 10.93 0.08 13.69
CA THR A 188 9.77 0.76 13.12
C THR A 188 10.22 1.92 12.24
N TYR A 189 9.35 2.42 11.38
CA TYR A 189 9.63 3.54 10.50
C TYR A 189 8.50 4.56 10.49
N ASN A 190 8.87 5.83 10.62
CA ASN A 190 7.98 6.97 10.50
C ASN A 190 8.26 7.70 9.18
N LEU A 191 7.36 7.55 8.21
CA LEU A 191 7.40 8.33 6.97
C LEU A 191 7.18 9.82 7.30
N ASP A 192 7.94 10.69 6.65
CA ASP A 192 7.77 12.14 6.79
C ASP A 192 6.36 12.55 6.33
N PRO A 193 5.57 13.25 7.15
CA PRO A 193 4.24 13.73 6.78
C PRO A 193 4.20 14.52 5.47
N ALA A 194 5.26 15.26 5.13
CA ALA A 194 5.35 16.01 3.89
C ALA A 194 5.57 15.12 2.66
N VAL A 195 6.23 13.97 2.83
CA VAL A 195 6.37 12.95 1.79
C VAL A 195 5.05 12.20 1.62
N LYS A 196 4.44 11.79 2.75
CA LYS A 196 3.10 11.16 2.78
C LYS A 196 2.07 11.96 1.99
N ALA A 197 1.94 13.25 2.28
CA ALA A 197 0.90 14.11 1.70
C ALA A 197 1.01 14.34 0.18
N GLY A 198 2.07 13.85 -0.47
CA GLY A 198 2.25 13.94 -1.91
C GLY A 198 2.56 12.60 -2.57
N LEU A 199 2.21 11.47 -1.92
CA LEU A 199 2.46 10.14 -2.45
C LEU A 199 1.13 9.46 -2.80
N ASP A 200 0.68 9.64 -4.04
CA ASP A 200 -0.63 9.18 -4.50
C ASP A 200 -0.65 7.68 -4.88
N ASP A 201 -1.85 7.12 -5.08
CA ASP A 201 -2.02 5.74 -5.54
C ASP A 201 -1.23 5.48 -6.85
N GLY A 202 -0.35 4.49 -6.82
CA GLY A 202 0.54 4.13 -7.93
C GLY A 202 1.92 4.77 -7.89
N GLU A 203 2.14 5.74 -7.00
CA GLU A 203 3.44 6.28 -6.67
C GLU A 203 4.12 5.49 -5.53
N HIS A 204 5.44 5.59 -5.44
CA HIS A 204 6.21 4.98 -4.36
C HIS A 204 7.51 5.73 -4.13
N VAL A 205 7.99 5.70 -2.89
CA VAL A 205 9.36 6.08 -2.53
C VAL A 205 10.13 4.84 -2.12
N THR A 206 11.41 4.78 -2.50
CA THR A 206 12.31 3.71 -2.05
C THR A 206 13.50 4.33 -1.35
N GLU A 207 13.63 4.00 -0.07
CA GLU A 207 14.73 4.35 0.79
C GLU A 207 15.75 3.21 0.85
N LYS A 208 17.05 3.55 0.87
CA LYS A 208 18.12 2.59 1.13
C LYS A 208 19.06 3.10 2.21
N LEU A 209 19.22 2.37 3.30
CA LEU A 209 20.28 2.60 4.28
C LEU A 209 21.36 1.53 4.11
N GLN A 210 22.59 1.97 3.95
CA GLN A 210 23.76 1.11 3.91
C GLN A 210 24.31 0.92 5.34
N TYR A 211 24.94 -0.24 5.56
CA TYR A 211 25.77 -0.53 6.73
C TYR A 211 25.01 -0.70 8.04
N TYR A 212 24.16 -1.72 8.14
CA TYR A 212 23.93 -2.26 9.46
C TYR A 212 25.05 -3.24 9.85
N LYS A 213 25.76 -2.95 10.94
CA LYS A 213 26.89 -3.78 11.38
C LYS A 213 26.38 -4.84 12.35
N VAL A 214 26.42 -6.08 11.93
CA VAL A 214 26.18 -7.18 12.87
C VAL A 214 27.48 -7.59 13.51
N SER A 215 27.40 -8.06 14.74
CA SER A 215 28.55 -8.56 15.46
C SER A 215 28.19 -9.76 16.27
N ASP A 216 29.19 -10.59 16.47
CA ASP A 216 29.13 -11.78 17.30
C ASP A 216 29.56 -11.55 18.76
N GLY A 217 30.20 -10.40 19.03
CA GLY A 217 30.72 -10.06 20.37
C GLY A 217 32.15 -10.53 20.60
N ALA A 218 32.73 -11.27 19.65
CA ALA A 218 34.12 -11.73 19.61
C ALA A 218 35.02 -10.86 18.71
N GLY A 219 34.45 -9.89 17.99
CA GLY A 219 35.18 -8.91 17.20
C GLY A 219 34.96 -9.03 15.69
N HIS A 220 34.24 -10.06 15.25
CA HIS A 220 33.83 -10.22 13.86
C HIS A 220 32.58 -9.40 13.57
N ALA A 221 32.47 -8.96 12.32
CA ALA A 221 31.33 -8.21 11.86
C ALA A 221 31.20 -8.26 10.34
N ASP A 222 29.97 -8.12 9.89
CA ASP A 222 29.60 -7.95 8.50
C ASP A 222 28.56 -6.84 8.35
N ALA A 223 28.29 -6.40 7.13
CA ALA A 223 27.39 -5.30 6.83
C ALA A 223 26.38 -5.66 5.72
N GLY A 224 25.11 -5.38 5.97
CA GLY A 224 24.03 -5.50 4.99
C GLY A 224 23.45 -4.14 4.58
N VAL A 225 22.58 -4.16 3.58
CA VAL A 225 21.78 -3.03 3.10
C VAL A 225 20.31 -3.30 3.39
N ILE A 226 19.59 -2.31 3.93
CA ILE A 226 18.13 -2.32 3.98
C ILE A 226 17.59 -1.47 2.83
N SER A 227 16.66 -2.03 2.05
CA SER A 227 15.83 -1.30 1.08
C SER A 227 14.38 -1.30 1.55
N LEU A 228 13.80 -0.13 1.80
CA LEU A 228 12.41 0.06 2.22
C LEU A 228 11.64 0.81 1.13
N THR A 229 10.62 0.18 0.58
CA THR A 229 9.65 0.84 -0.32
C THR A 229 8.39 1.19 0.45
N VAL A 230 7.91 2.42 0.28
CA VAL A 230 6.60 2.85 0.75
C VAL A 230 5.75 3.23 -0.46
N ASP A 231 4.64 2.52 -0.65
CA ASP A 231 3.66 2.74 -1.70
C ASP A 231 2.64 3.79 -1.26
N GLY A 232 2.29 4.69 -2.18
CA GLY A 232 1.38 5.81 -1.96
C GLY A 232 -0.08 5.43 -1.76
N VAL A 233 -0.81 6.38 -1.22
CA VAL A 233 -2.27 6.39 -1.07
C VAL A 233 -2.74 7.78 -1.42
N THR A 234 -3.63 7.90 -2.40
CA THR A 234 -4.25 9.20 -2.71
C THR A 234 -5.03 9.68 -1.49
N ASP A 235 -4.62 10.84 -0.96
CA ASP A 235 -5.30 11.48 0.16
C ASP A 235 -6.54 12.26 -0.36
N GLY A 236 -7.66 12.14 0.35
CA GLY A 236 -8.89 12.87 0.02
C GLY A 236 -8.84 14.33 0.49
N LYS A 237 -9.82 15.14 0.09
CA LYS A 237 -9.90 16.52 0.61
C LYS A 237 -10.05 16.50 2.14
N PRO A 238 -9.32 17.36 2.89
CA PRO A 238 -9.47 17.43 4.33
C PRO A 238 -10.88 17.92 4.65
N LEU A 239 -11.65 17.07 5.32
CA LEU A 239 -13.03 17.36 5.69
C LEU A 239 -13.08 18.01 7.06
N ASN A 240 -14.05 18.90 7.24
CA ASN A 240 -14.39 19.42 8.54
C ASN A 240 -15.20 18.37 9.32
N THR A 241 -14.55 17.71 10.28
CA THR A 241 -15.18 16.73 11.16
C THR A 241 -15.59 17.31 12.52
N ASN A 242 -15.38 18.62 12.73
CA ASN A 242 -15.86 19.29 13.94
C ASN A 242 -17.32 19.67 13.76
N HIS A 243 -18.06 19.73 14.87
CA HIS A 243 -19.42 20.25 14.88
C HIS A 243 -19.46 21.70 14.36
N VAL A 244 -20.22 21.94 13.30
CA VAL A 244 -20.47 23.27 12.73
C VAL A 244 -21.96 23.52 12.53
N GLU A 245 -22.36 24.76 12.79
CA GLU A 245 -23.72 25.26 12.57
C GLU A 245 -23.66 26.34 11.48
N ALA A 246 -24.40 26.14 10.40
CA ALA A 246 -24.61 27.12 9.34
C ALA A 246 -26.11 27.45 9.24
N GLN A 247 -26.43 28.67 8.83
CA GLN A 247 -27.81 29.11 8.61
C GLN A 247 -28.03 29.28 7.11
N ALA A 248 -29.07 28.64 6.60
CA ALA A 248 -29.56 28.91 5.25
C ALA A 248 -30.45 30.15 5.25
N ASP A 249 -30.22 31.03 4.28
CA ASP A 249 -31.05 32.20 4.03
C ASP A 249 -32.15 31.81 3.04
N VAL A 250 -33.41 32.14 3.36
CA VAL A 250 -34.51 31.94 2.41
C VAL A 250 -34.33 32.93 1.27
N VAL A 251 -34.09 32.41 0.08
CA VAL A 251 -33.96 33.22 -1.13
C VAL A 251 -35.34 33.73 -1.53
N ARG A 252 -36.31 32.81 -1.63
CA ARG A 252 -37.66 33.12 -2.11
C ARG A 252 -38.67 31.98 -1.95
N PRO A 253 -39.96 32.31 -1.82
CA PRO A 253 -41.05 31.38 -2.08
C PRO A 253 -41.34 31.30 -3.59
N PHE A 254 -41.64 30.12 -4.09
CA PHE A 254 -41.78 29.73 -5.49
C PHE A 254 -43.27 29.61 -5.86
N LEU A 255 -44.04 30.65 -5.55
CA LEU A 255 -45.52 30.61 -5.52
C LEU A 255 -46.21 30.56 -6.90
N ASP A 256 -45.52 30.97 -7.96
CA ASP A 256 -46.12 31.21 -9.29
C ASP A 256 -45.87 30.06 -10.28
N HIS A 257 -45.15 29.02 -9.86
CA HIS A 257 -44.84 27.85 -10.67
C HIS A 257 -45.53 26.64 -10.04
N TYR A 258 -46.35 25.94 -10.83
CA TYR A 258 -47.09 24.77 -10.34
C TYR A 258 -46.11 23.70 -9.83
N GLU A 259 -46.00 23.55 -8.51
CA GLU A 259 -45.27 22.49 -7.80
C GLU A 259 -43.75 22.48 -8.07
N LEU A 260 -42.95 23.13 -7.22
CA LEU A 260 -41.48 23.07 -7.32
C LEU A 260 -40.99 21.62 -7.17
N GLN A 261 -40.13 21.15 -8.09
CA GLN A 261 -39.54 19.81 -7.98
C GLN A 261 -38.05 19.89 -7.60
N GLY A 262 -37.24 20.58 -8.38
CA GLY A 262 -35.80 20.65 -8.09
C GLY A 262 -35.06 21.74 -8.85
N VAL A 263 -33.81 21.95 -8.47
CA VAL A 263 -32.92 22.93 -9.07
C VAL A 263 -31.68 22.22 -9.62
N ALA A 264 -31.15 22.73 -10.72
CA ALA A 264 -29.84 22.36 -11.23
C ALA A 264 -29.09 23.60 -11.74
N VAL A 265 -27.76 23.54 -11.68
CA VAL A 265 -26.87 24.61 -12.14
C VAL A 265 -26.01 24.08 -13.29
N ASP A 266 -26.04 24.77 -14.43
CA ASP A 266 -25.13 24.50 -15.52
C ASP A 266 -23.79 25.22 -15.29
N HIS A 267 -22.80 24.50 -14.76
CA HIS A 267 -21.49 25.08 -14.47
C HIS A 267 -20.72 25.59 -15.70
N GLN A 268 -21.12 25.24 -16.93
CA GLN A 268 -20.50 25.80 -18.13
C GLN A 268 -21.02 27.19 -18.47
N THR A 269 -22.31 27.43 -18.21
CA THR A 269 -22.99 28.66 -18.63
C THR A 269 -23.33 29.58 -17.45
N GLY A 270 -23.33 29.06 -16.22
CA GLY A 270 -23.79 29.74 -15.01
C GLY A 270 -25.31 29.84 -14.89
N LYS A 271 -26.06 29.17 -15.77
CA LYS A 271 -27.52 29.20 -15.78
C LYS A 271 -28.12 28.27 -14.74
N PHE A 272 -29.29 28.65 -14.24
CA PHE A 272 -30.07 27.87 -13.30
C PHE A 272 -31.31 27.33 -14.00
N TYR A 273 -31.65 26.09 -13.68
CA TYR A 273 -32.78 25.36 -14.23
C TYR A 273 -33.64 24.90 -13.07
N VAL A 274 -34.94 25.19 -13.14
CA VAL A 274 -35.89 24.81 -12.10
C VAL A 274 -36.97 23.97 -12.72
N SER A 275 -37.05 22.70 -12.32
CA SER A 275 -38.12 21.82 -12.74
C SER A 275 -39.36 22.04 -11.87
N SER A 276 -40.53 21.99 -12.52
CA SER A 276 -41.82 22.02 -11.83
C SER A 276 -42.65 20.79 -12.21
N GLY A 277 -43.54 20.39 -11.31
CA GLY A 277 -44.44 19.25 -11.44
C GLY A 277 -45.58 19.51 -12.41
N HIS A 278 -46.52 18.56 -12.45
CA HIS A 278 -47.62 18.50 -13.41
C HIS A 278 -48.64 19.65 -13.19
N GLY A 279 -48.31 20.83 -13.69
CA GLY A 279 -49.22 21.96 -13.77
C GLY A 279 -50.17 21.79 -14.95
N PHE A 280 -51.47 21.87 -14.69
CA PHE A 280 -52.51 21.79 -15.72
C PHE A 280 -52.33 22.90 -16.78
N PRO A 281 -52.42 22.59 -18.09
CA PRO A 281 -52.68 21.27 -18.64
C PRO A 281 -51.37 20.57 -19.03
N ASP A 282 -50.83 19.80 -18.10
CA ASP A 282 -50.11 18.54 -18.33
C ASP A 282 -48.66 18.56 -18.89
N ASP A 283 -47.92 19.66 -18.73
CA ASP A 283 -46.52 19.74 -19.14
C ASP A 283 -45.54 19.75 -17.95
N SER A 284 -44.51 18.90 -18.01
CA SER A 284 -43.36 18.96 -17.10
C SER A 284 -42.44 20.09 -17.55
N MET A 285 -42.46 21.20 -16.82
CA MET A 285 -41.80 22.44 -17.22
C MET A 285 -40.42 22.59 -16.58
N VAL A 286 -39.49 23.21 -17.31
CA VAL A 286 -38.21 23.69 -16.79
C VAL A 286 -38.07 25.19 -17.06
N TYR A 287 -37.93 25.97 -16.00
CA TYR A 287 -37.69 27.41 -16.04
C TYR A 287 -36.20 27.70 -16.03
N ILE A 288 -35.77 28.63 -16.89
CA ILE A 288 -34.35 28.91 -17.12
C ILE A 288 -34.02 30.32 -16.65
N TYR A 289 -33.02 30.46 -15.80
CA TYR A 289 -32.53 31.74 -15.28
C TYR A 289 -31.08 31.95 -15.73
N ASP A 290 -30.76 33.17 -16.17
CA ASP A 290 -29.48 33.46 -16.82
C ASP A 290 -28.26 33.41 -15.87
N ASN A 291 -28.48 33.47 -14.56
CA ASN A 291 -27.48 33.43 -13.49
C ASN A 291 -28.14 33.39 -12.11
N ALA A 292 -27.33 33.23 -11.05
CA ALA A 292 -27.77 33.24 -9.66
C ALA A 292 -28.62 34.47 -9.31
N ALA A 293 -28.19 35.68 -9.68
CA ALA A 293 -28.96 36.90 -9.37
C ALA A 293 -30.34 36.94 -10.05
N ALA A 294 -30.46 36.41 -11.27
CA ALA A 294 -31.74 36.27 -11.95
C ALA A 294 -32.63 35.21 -11.28
N PHE A 295 -32.03 34.09 -10.86
CA PHE A 295 -32.71 33.01 -10.14
C PHE A 295 -33.26 33.47 -8.79
N GLU A 296 -32.42 34.13 -7.98
CA GLU A 296 -32.78 34.66 -6.68
C GLU A 296 -33.85 35.78 -6.76
N ALA A 297 -33.86 36.54 -7.86
CA ALA A 297 -34.83 37.60 -8.11
C ALA A 297 -36.13 37.15 -8.81
N ASP A 298 -36.29 35.86 -9.08
CA ASP A 298 -37.37 35.31 -9.91
C ASP A 298 -37.54 35.90 -11.31
N ASN A 299 -36.43 36.17 -11.97
CA ASN A 299 -36.48 36.73 -13.31
C ASN A 299 -36.12 35.67 -14.35
N ALA A 300 -37.04 34.73 -14.58
CA ALA A 300 -36.85 33.67 -15.56
C ALA A 300 -36.67 34.27 -16.97
N SER A 301 -35.65 33.80 -17.67
CA SER A 301 -35.35 34.18 -19.07
C SER A 301 -36.20 33.41 -20.08
N GLY A 302 -36.70 32.24 -19.69
CA GLY A 302 -37.55 31.38 -20.51
C GLY A 302 -38.06 30.18 -19.73
N ALA A 303 -38.92 29.40 -20.39
CA ALA A 303 -39.44 28.13 -19.87
C ALA A 303 -39.62 27.16 -21.05
N ILE A 304 -39.37 25.89 -20.82
CA ILE A 304 -39.53 24.80 -21.79
C ILE A 304 -40.40 23.69 -21.20
N SER A 305 -41.10 22.97 -22.07
CA SER A 305 -41.83 21.74 -21.71
C SER A 305 -40.98 20.56 -22.15
N LEU A 306 -40.71 19.61 -21.25
CA LEU A 306 -39.95 18.39 -21.57
C LEU A 306 -40.83 17.25 -22.11
N GLY A 307 -42.15 17.43 -22.07
CA GLY A 307 -43.12 16.46 -22.57
C GLY A 307 -44.51 16.67 -21.99
N GLU A 308 -45.52 16.26 -22.76
CA GLU A 308 -46.91 16.19 -22.32
C GLU A 308 -47.13 14.88 -21.53
N TYR A 309 -47.35 14.98 -20.21
CA TYR A 309 -47.64 13.85 -19.32
C TYR A 309 -48.81 13.00 -19.84
N ASP A 310 -49.83 13.67 -20.37
CA ASP A 310 -51.03 13.04 -20.94
C ASP A 310 -50.78 12.23 -22.22
N ARG A 311 -49.65 12.48 -22.91
CA ARG A 311 -49.24 11.74 -24.13
C ARG A 311 -48.33 10.56 -23.86
N GLY A 312 -47.95 10.33 -22.61
CA GLY A 312 -46.98 9.30 -22.27
C GLY A 312 -45.54 9.71 -22.65
N GLU A 313 -45.28 11.01 -22.78
CA GLU A 313 -43.95 11.53 -23.09
C GLU A 313 -43.06 11.53 -21.83
N TYR A 314 -41.75 11.44 -22.04
CA TYR A 314 -40.74 11.26 -21.00
C TYR A 314 -40.45 12.57 -20.26
N ASP A 315 -40.62 12.60 -18.94
CA ASP A 315 -40.24 13.73 -18.09
C ASP A 315 -39.11 13.36 -17.09
N ILE A 316 -38.73 14.31 -16.22
CA ILE A 316 -37.73 14.09 -15.17
C ILE A 316 -38.36 13.32 -14.01
N GLY A 317 -37.78 12.17 -13.70
CA GLY A 317 -38.13 11.35 -12.54
C GLY A 317 -37.49 11.89 -11.26
N GLY A 318 -38.32 12.46 -10.39
CA GLY A 318 -37.91 12.98 -9.09
C GLY A 318 -37.31 14.38 -9.15
N THR A 319 -36.59 14.76 -8.10
CA THR A 319 -36.16 16.16 -7.87
C THR A 319 -34.70 16.42 -8.28
N TYR A 320 -33.96 15.39 -8.67
CA TYR A 320 -32.54 15.48 -9.02
C TYR A 320 -32.31 15.34 -10.52
N PHE A 321 -31.72 16.37 -11.10
CA PHE A 321 -31.26 16.40 -12.48
C PHE A 321 -29.99 17.25 -12.57
N ALA A 322 -29.25 17.11 -13.66
CA ALA A 322 -28.04 17.87 -13.95
C ALA A 322 -28.20 18.61 -15.28
N VAL A 323 -27.38 19.63 -15.50
CA VAL A 323 -27.38 20.36 -16.78
C VAL A 323 -25.95 20.64 -17.23
N ARG A 324 -25.66 20.40 -18.51
CA ARG A 324 -24.36 20.69 -19.10
C ARG A 324 -24.51 21.34 -20.46
N GLY A 325 -24.12 22.60 -20.57
CA GLY A 325 -24.15 23.32 -21.86
C GLY A 325 -25.55 23.40 -22.47
N GLY A 326 -26.59 23.44 -21.63
CA GLY A 326 -27.99 23.39 -22.05
C GLY A 326 -28.56 21.99 -22.30
N GLU A 327 -27.80 20.92 -22.11
CA GLU A 327 -28.34 19.55 -22.10
C GLU A 327 -28.83 19.20 -20.69
N ILE A 328 -30.12 18.93 -20.52
CA ILE A 328 -30.71 18.47 -19.25
C ILE A 328 -30.56 16.97 -19.17
N ILE A 329 -29.98 16.47 -18.08
CA ILE A 329 -29.72 15.04 -17.86
C ILE A 329 -30.37 14.61 -16.56
N GLY A 330 -31.23 13.61 -16.62
CA GLY A 330 -31.95 13.14 -15.44
C GLY A 330 -32.49 11.73 -15.61
N ARG A 331 -32.93 11.14 -14.49
CA ARG A 331 -33.78 9.96 -14.54
C ARG A 331 -35.06 10.31 -15.29
N THR A 332 -35.64 9.38 -16.04
CA THR A 332 -36.95 9.60 -16.66
C THR A 332 -38.03 8.70 -16.08
N ASN A 333 -39.27 9.19 -16.00
CA ASN A 333 -40.44 8.36 -15.73
C ASN A 333 -41.00 7.83 -17.07
N GLU A 334 -41.04 6.51 -17.30
CA GLU A 334 -41.94 6.01 -18.36
C GLU A 334 -43.38 6.21 -17.93
N ALA A 335 -44.05 7.15 -18.59
CA ALA A 335 -45.49 7.25 -18.54
C ALA A 335 -46.11 6.05 -19.30
N ARG A 336 -46.41 4.98 -18.54
CA ARG A 336 -47.21 3.78 -18.89
C ARG A 336 -46.53 2.67 -19.73
N GLY A 337 -45.86 1.76 -19.04
CA GLY A 337 -45.88 0.32 -19.34
C GLY A 337 -46.85 -0.41 -18.40
N GLU A 338 -47.59 -1.43 -18.84
CA GLU A 338 -48.54 -2.16 -17.98
C GLU A 338 -47.85 -2.87 -16.80
N GLY A 339 -47.84 -2.22 -15.64
CA GLY A 339 -47.37 -2.71 -14.34
C GLY A 339 -47.25 -1.55 -13.33
N PRO A 340 -47.31 -1.78 -12.00
CA PRO A 340 -47.13 -0.70 -11.04
C PRO A 340 -45.64 -0.36 -11.02
N PHE A 341 -45.24 0.61 -11.84
CA PHE A 341 -43.91 1.24 -11.88
C PHE A 341 -42.71 0.29 -12.14
N PRO A 342 -42.23 0.18 -13.40
CA PRO A 342 -41.05 -0.62 -13.69
C PRO A 342 -39.77 -0.03 -13.06
N ASP A 343 -38.80 -0.90 -12.73
CA ASP A 343 -37.44 -0.51 -12.33
C ASP A 343 -36.83 0.40 -13.41
N GLN A 344 -36.57 1.67 -13.07
CA GLN A 344 -35.99 2.65 -13.99
C GLN A 344 -34.70 3.21 -13.40
N THR A 345 -33.59 2.63 -13.82
CA THR A 345 -32.24 3.00 -13.37
C THR A 345 -31.40 3.63 -14.47
N TYR A 346 -32.00 4.04 -15.58
CA TYR A 346 -31.32 4.70 -16.69
C TYR A 346 -31.52 6.22 -16.66
N LEU A 347 -30.66 6.93 -17.37
CA LEU A 347 -30.76 8.38 -17.59
C LEU A 347 -31.31 8.68 -18.98
N ALA A 348 -31.89 9.87 -19.12
CA ALA A 348 -32.30 10.49 -20.36
C ALA A 348 -31.68 11.89 -20.46
N LYS A 349 -31.58 12.38 -21.70
CA LYS A 349 -31.02 13.69 -22.03
C LYS A 349 -31.99 14.46 -22.93
N TRP A 350 -32.29 15.69 -22.55
CA TRP A 350 -33.16 16.61 -23.28
C TRP A 350 -32.43 17.89 -23.68
N ASP A 351 -32.75 18.46 -24.85
CA ASP A 351 -32.24 19.76 -25.29
C ASP A 351 -33.03 20.88 -24.60
N ALA A 352 -32.36 21.74 -23.81
CA ALA A 352 -33.04 22.85 -23.16
C ALA A 352 -33.45 23.99 -24.12
N ALA A 353 -33.11 23.91 -25.41
CA ALA A 353 -33.56 24.88 -26.41
C ALA A 353 -35.03 24.66 -26.81
N ASP A 354 -35.50 23.42 -26.84
CA ASP A 354 -36.85 23.06 -27.29
C ASP A 354 -37.57 21.97 -26.48
N GLY A 355 -36.89 21.37 -25.50
CA GLY A 355 -37.41 20.32 -24.63
C GLY A 355 -37.47 18.93 -25.27
N SER A 356 -36.92 18.75 -26.47
CA SER A 356 -36.92 17.45 -27.14
C SER A 356 -35.99 16.44 -26.45
N LEU A 357 -36.43 15.18 -26.41
CA LEU A 357 -35.62 14.07 -25.92
C LEU A 357 -34.56 13.70 -26.97
N ASP A 358 -33.29 13.94 -26.65
CA ASP A 358 -32.15 13.67 -27.53
C ASP A 358 -31.69 12.22 -27.46
N GLN A 359 -31.60 11.69 -26.23
CA GLN A 359 -30.97 10.41 -25.96
C GLN A 359 -31.53 9.75 -24.71
N GLN A 360 -31.61 8.43 -24.76
CA GLN A 360 -31.87 7.57 -23.60
C GLN A 360 -30.66 6.64 -23.43
N GLY A 361 -30.15 6.56 -22.21
CA GLY A 361 -29.03 5.70 -21.83
C GLY A 361 -29.48 4.27 -21.51
N ASP A 362 -28.50 3.41 -21.27
CA ASP A 362 -28.72 2.08 -20.70
C ASP A 362 -28.96 2.16 -19.17
N PRO A 363 -29.56 1.13 -18.54
CA PRO A 363 -29.64 1.03 -17.09
C PRO A 363 -28.27 1.15 -16.43
N ILE A 364 -28.15 1.98 -15.40
CA ILE A 364 -26.91 2.13 -14.63
C ILE A 364 -26.65 0.81 -13.87
N PRO A 365 -25.52 0.12 -14.11
CA PRO A 365 -25.30 -1.21 -13.57
C PRO A 365 -25.31 -1.28 -12.04
N GLY A 366 -26.09 -2.22 -11.51
CA GLY A 366 -26.14 -2.55 -10.09
C GLY A 366 -27.12 -1.72 -9.27
N LEU A 367 -27.59 -0.57 -9.77
CA LEU A 367 -28.60 0.21 -9.07
C LEU A 367 -29.95 -0.50 -9.05
N ILE A 368 -30.72 -0.28 -7.98
CA ILE A 368 -32.13 -0.66 -7.86
C ILE A 368 -33.02 0.57 -8.16
N GLY A 369 -34.13 0.38 -8.88
CA GLY A 369 -34.89 1.47 -9.50
C GLY A 369 -36.38 1.48 -9.20
N GLU A 370 -36.86 0.69 -8.24
CA GLU A 370 -38.28 0.54 -7.96
C GLU A 370 -38.84 1.90 -7.50
N ASN A 371 -39.91 2.38 -8.14
CA ASN A 371 -40.57 3.62 -7.69
C ASN A 371 -41.18 3.38 -6.31
N GLY A 372 -40.51 3.90 -5.28
CA GLY A 372 -40.88 3.75 -3.88
C GLY A 372 -39.71 3.34 -2.98
N ALA A 373 -38.73 2.62 -3.51
CA ALA A 373 -37.48 2.29 -2.81
C ALA A 373 -36.47 3.44 -3.02
N GLY A 374 -36.80 4.63 -2.51
CA GLY A 374 -36.01 5.85 -2.70
C GLY A 374 -34.65 5.71 -2.05
N THR A 375 -33.58 6.05 -2.78
CA THR A 375 -32.24 6.27 -2.19
C THR A 375 -32.32 7.30 -1.08
N PHE A 376 -33.26 8.25 -1.23
CA PHE A 376 -33.71 9.15 -0.17
C PHE A 376 -35.10 8.76 0.40
N ASP A 377 -35.27 8.87 1.71
CA ASP A 377 -36.39 8.34 2.50
C ASP A 377 -37.66 9.19 2.45
N TRP A 378 -37.60 10.40 1.91
CA TRP A 378 -38.79 11.21 1.61
C TRP A 378 -39.63 10.66 0.45
N GLY A 379 -39.05 9.78 -0.37
CA GLY A 379 -39.69 9.22 -1.56
C GLY A 379 -39.45 10.08 -2.79
N GLY A 380 -40.52 10.41 -3.52
CA GLY A 380 -40.45 11.35 -4.65
C GLY A 380 -39.62 10.86 -5.85
N PHE A 381 -39.66 9.56 -6.15
CA PHE A 381 -38.94 8.98 -7.30
C PHE A 381 -37.40 9.16 -7.26
N THR A 382 -36.81 9.25 -6.05
CA THR A 382 -35.36 9.44 -5.82
C THR A 382 -34.55 8.13 -5.78
N ALA A 383 -34.93 7.11 -6.56
CA ALA A 383 -34.15 5.85 -6.62
C ALA A 383 -32.77 6.09 -7.24
N VAL A 384 -32.71 6.93 -8.27
CA VAL A 384 -31.50 7.33 -8.98
C VAL A 384 -31.45 8.85 -9.02
N ASN A 385 -30.41 9.43 -8.42
CA ASN A 385 -30.30 10.87 -8.21
C ASN A 385 -29.11 11.41 -8.98
N THR A 386 -29.38 12.27 -9.96
CA THR A 386 -28.32 12.94 -10.71
C THR A 386 -27.81 14.11 -9.88
N MET A 387 -26.52 14.12 -9.60
CA MET A 387 -25.83 15.21 -8.89
C MET A 387 -24.73 15.76 -9.77
N GLN A 388 -24.37 17.02 -9.57
CA GLN A 388 -23.36 17.68 -10.37
C GLN A 388 -22.56 18.66 -9.52
N ASP A 389 -21.27 18.77 -9.85
CA ASP A 389 -20.37 19.79 -9.33
C ASP A 389 -19.36 20.21 -10.42
N SER A 390 -18.29 20.90 -10.01
CA SER A 390 -17.18 21.33 -10.86
C SER A 390 -16.41 20.17 -11.52
N THR A 391 -16.49 18.96 -10.97
CA THR A 391 -15.69 17.79 -11.35
C THR A 391 -16.41 16.83 -12.28
N GLY A 392 -17.75 16.91 -12.36
CA GLY A 392 -18.53 16.12 -13.31
C GLY A 392 -20.02 15.99 -12.97
N ILE A 393 -20.69 15.13 -13.74
CA ILE A 393 -22.05 14.67 -13.47
C ILE A 393 -21.97 13.26 -12.91
N TYR A 394 -22.75 13.03 -11.87
CA TYR A 394 -22.74 11.80 -11.11
C TYR A 394 -24.16 11.29 -10.92
N VAL A 395 -24.26 9.99 -10.69
CA VAL A 395 -25.47 9.33 -10.26
C VAL A 395 -25.23 8.69 -8.91
N VAL A 396 -26.12 8.98 -7.96
CA VAL A 396 -26.16 8.32 -6.66
C VAL A 396 -27.41 7.45 -6.57
N GLY A 397 -27.20 6.19 -6.20
CA GLY A 397 -28.27 5.23 -6.00
C GLY A 397 -27.88 4.10 -5.06
N ARG A 398 -28.86 3.28 -4.66
CA ARG A 398 -28.63 2.06 -3.89
C ARG A 398 -28.36 0.87 -4.79
N ILE A 399 -27.52 -0.06 -4.32
CA ILE A 399 -27.41 -1.40 -4.89
C ILE A 399 -28.13 -2.45 -4.03
N ASP A 400 -28.22 -2.18 -2.71
CA ASP A 400 -29.01 -2.91 -1.72
C ASP A 400 -29.31 -2.00 -0.50
N ASP A 401 -29.96 -2.53 0.53
CA ASP A 401 -30.34 -1.77 1.74
C ASP A 401 -29.13 -1.24 2.54
N ALA A 402 -27.96 -1.84 2.39
CA ALA A 402 -26.76 -1.54 3.18
C ALA A 402 -25.68 -0.80 2.36
N THR A 403 -25.81 -0.72 1.04
CA THR A 403 -24.74 -0.26 0.15
C THR A 403 -25.25 0.72 -0.89
N TRP A 404 -24.59 1.87 -0.94
CA TRP A 404 -24.81 2.91 -1.94
C TRP A 404 -23.71 2.87 -2.99
N GLN A 405 -24.02 3.41 -4.16
CA GLN A 405 -23.09 3.59 -5.27
C GLN A 405 -23.15 5.05 -5.72
N VAL A 406 -21.97 5.63 -5.95
CA VAL A 406 -21.78 6.82 -6.77
C VAL A 406 -21.16 6.39 -8.09
N SER A 407 -21.71 6.86 -9.21
CA SER A 407 -21.21 6.59 -10.56
C SER A 407 -20.96 7.91 -11.29
N LYS A 408 -19.73 8.16 -11.72
CA LYS A 408 -19.39 9.29 -12.59
C LYS A 408 -19.88 9.00 -14.00
N ILE A 409 -20.66 9.89 -14.57
CA ILE A 409 -21.34 9.70 -15.86
C ILE A 409 -20.59 10.45 -16.97
N ASP A 410 -20.42 9.79 -18.10
CA ASP A 410 -20.08 10.46 -19.35
C ASP A 410 -21.35 11.15 -19.90
N PRO A 411 -21.42 12.49 -19.92
CA PRO A 411 -22.61 13.22 -20.35
C PRO A 411 -22.96 13.02 -21.83
N ASP A 412 -22.00 12.61 -22.65
CA ASP A 412 -22.22 12.41 -24.08
C ASP A 412 -22.83 11.02 -24.37
N THR A 413 -22.52 10.01 -23.55
CA THR A 413 -22.99 8.64 -23.74
C THR A 413 -24.03 8.18 -22.71
N LEU A 414 -24.18 8.92 -21.60
CA LEU A 414 -24.98 8.60 -20.41
C LEU A 414 -24.52 7.33 -19.67
N ASN A 415 -23.34 6.82 -19.99
CA ASN A 415 -22.79 5.62 -19.36
C ASN A 415 -21.87 5.97 -18.17
N PRO A 416 -21.79 5.11 -17.15
CA PRO A 416 -20.78 5.24 -16.10
C PRO A 416 -19.36 5.11 -16.65
N ILE A 417 -18.50 6.05 -16.28
CA ILE A 417 -17.05 6.02 -16.51
C ILE A 417 -16.37 5.24 -15.37
N GLU A 418 -16.79 5.52 -14.14
CA GLU A 418 -16.26 4.95 -12.91
C GLU A 418 -17.38 4.88 -11.87
N SER A 419 -17.41 3.81 -11.09
CA SER A 419 -18.39 3.60 -10.03
C SER A 419 -17.69 3.18 -8.75
N LYS A 420 -18.09 3.76 -7.63
CA LYS A 420 -17.61 3.40 -6.29
C LYS A 420 -18.77 3.13 -5.35
N THR A 421 -18.58 2.19 -4.45
CA THR A 421 -19.58 1.77 -3.48
C THR A 421 -19.13 2.06 -2.06
N PHE A 422 -20.08 2.39 -1.19
CA PHE A 422 -19.81 2.64 0.21
C PHE A 422 -20.99 2.18 1.06
N ALA A 423 -20.73 1.91 2.34
CA ALA A 423 -21.80 1.56 3.27
C ALA A 423 -22.79 2.72 3.36
N ALA A 424 -24.08 2.42 3.20
CA ALA A 424 -25.18 3.37 3.27
C ALA A 424 -25.08 4.25 4.53
N GLY A 425 -25.41 5.53 4.38
CA GLY A 425 -25.52 6.48 5.48
C GLY A 425 -26.98 6.74 5.84
N GLY A 426 -27.23 7.91 6.42
CA GLY A 426 -28.56 8.47 6.49
C GLY A 426 -29.20 8.65 5.11
N LEU A 427 -30.52 8.61 5.06
CA LEU A 427 -31.28 8.51 3.81
C LEU A 427 -31.92 9.85 3.42
N GLY A 428 -31.41 11.01 3.84
CA GLY A 428 -32.13 12.28 3.67
C GLY A 428 -32.08 12.89 2.27
N TYR A 429 -30.91 13.41 1.91
CA TYR A 429 -30.63 14.11 0.65
C TYR A 429 -29.13 14.05 0.41
N GLY A 430 -28.66 14.51 -0.74
CA GLY A 430 -27.24 14.64 -0.96
C GLY A 430 -26.87 15.61 -2.06
N PHE A 431 -25.61 16.00 -2.06
CA PHE A 431 -25.03 16.89 -3.06
C PHE A 431 -23.54 16.61 -3.19
N ALA A 432 -22.95 17.04 -4.30
CA ALA A 432 -21.52 16.97 -4.52
C ALA A 432 -20.91 18.36 -4.41
N VAL A 433 -19.80 18.47 -3.69
CA VAL A 433 -18.93 19.64 -3.72
C VAL A 433 -17.55 19.12 -4.06
N ASP A 434 -17.10 19.46 -5.26
CA ASP A 434 -15.70 19.38 -5.62
C ASP A 434 -15.13 17.95 -5.56
N GLY A 435 -15.93 16.95 -5.94
CA GLY A 435 -15.62 15.51 -5.95
C GLY A 435 -16.02 14.76 -4.68
N THR A 436 -16.44 15.46 -3.62
CA THR A 436 -16.90 14.87 -2.37
C THR A 436 -18.43 14.96 -2.25
N PHE A 437 -19.06 13.86 -1.90
CA PHE A 437 -20.50 13.74 -1.73
C PHE A 437 -20.88 13.89 -0.26
N PHE A 438 -21.86 14.73 0.02
CA PHE A 438 -22.35 15.01 1.36
C PHE A 438 -23.80 14.55 1.46
N PHE A 439 -24.15 13.88 2.57
CA PHE A 439 -25.47 13.29 2.75
C PHE A 439 -26.10 13.66 4.09
N GLY A 440 -27.35 14.11 4.01
CA GLY A 440 -28.21 14.38 5.17
C GLY A 440 -28.65 13.09 5.86
N ASP A 441 -28.82 13.14 7.17
CA ASP A 441 -29.07 11.95 7.99
C ASP A 441 -30.45 11.29 7.74
N SER A 442 -31.46 12.09 7.44
CA SER A 442 -32.81 11.63 7.13
C SER A 442 -33.62 12.73 6.48
N PHE A 443 -34.79 12.39 5.95
CA PHE A 443 -35.79 13.36 5.55
C PHE A 443 -36.17 14.25 6.75
N GLY A 444 -36.20 15.57 6.54
CA GLY A 444 -36.46 16.53 7.61
C GLY A 444 -35.24 16.86 8.48
N SER A 445 -34.04 16.34 8.17
CA SER A 445 -32.83 16.60 8.95
C SER A 445 -32.05 17.79 8.42
N GLU A 446 -31.74 18.75 9.28
CA GLU A 446 -30.76 19.81 9.04
C GLU A 446 -29.30 19.29 9.13
N HIS A 447 -29.10 18.11 9.71
CA HIS A 447 -27.78 17.52 9.94
C HIS A 447 -27.29 16.70 8.74
N ILE A 448 -26.04 16.95 8.36
CA ILE A 448 -25.23 16.21 7.40
C ILE A 448 -24.20 15.40 8.20
N GLY A 449 -24.39 14.07 8.27
CA GLY A 449 -23.54 13.18 9.04
C GLY A 449 -22.53 12.37 8.22
N THR A 450 -22.63 12.39 6.89
CA THR A 450 -21.80 11.55 6.02
C THR A 450 -21.19 12.35 4.88
N ALA A 451 -19.88 12.18 4.70
CA ALA A 451 -19.16 12.57 3.50
C ALA A 451 -18.55 11.33 2.82
N PHE A 452 -18.50 11.33 1.50
CA PHE A 452 -17.89 10.29 0.69
C PHE A 452 -17.03 10.93 -0.39
N ASP A 453 -15.73 10.71 -0.34
CA ASP A 453 -14.79 11.23 -1.32
C ASP A 453 -14.70 10.27 -2.51
N PHE A 454 -15.09 10.73 -3.70
CA PHE A 454 -15.16 9.86 -4.88
C PHE A 454 -13.78 9.47 -5.39
N GLU A 455 -12.76 10.31 -5.24
CA GLU A 455 -11.41 10.02 -5.71
C GLU A 455 -10.77 8.90 -4.90
N THR A 456 -10.91 8.92 -3.58
CA THR A 456 -10.35 7.91 -2.66
C THR A 456 -11.28 6.74 -2.39
N GLY A 457 -12.60 6.92 -2.56
CA GLY A 457 -13.61 5.96 -2.14
C GLY A 457 -13.81 5.89 -0.62
N VAL A 458 -13.29 6.85 0.13
CA VAL A 458 -13.36 6.88 1.59
C VAL A 458 -14.65 7.53 2.06
N LYS A 459 -15.35 6.84 2.97
CA LYS A 459 -16.50 7.37 3.72
C LYS A 459 -16.01 7.94 5.06
N THR A 460 -16.39 9.17 5.35
CA THR A 460 -16.03 9.90 6.58
C THR A 460 -17.29 10.36 7.29
N ALA A 461 -17.34 10.20 8.62
CA ALA A 461 -18.37 10.80 9.44
C ALA A 461 -18.03 12.27 9.70
N ILE A 462 -19.01 13.15 9.50
CA ILE A 462 -18.90 14.60 9.73
C ILE A 462 -20.07 15.06 10.62
N ASP A 463 -20.00 16.30 11.11
CA ASP A 463 -21.00 16.87 12.03
C ASP A 463 -21.29 18.31 11.59
N VAL A 464 -22.15 18.46 10.57
CA VAL A 464 -22.50 19.76 9.99
C VAL A 464 -24.01 19.93 10.02
N ASN A 465 -24.48 20.94 10.73
CA ASN A 465 -25.88 21.35 10.75
C ASN A 465 -26.10 22.54 9.83
N ILE A 466 -27.09 22.45 8.96
CA ILE A 466 -27.58 23.55 8.12
C ILE A 466 -29.00 23.87 8.54
N ALA A 467 -29.15 24.90 9.36
CA ALA A 467 -30.45 25.36 9.82
C ALA A 467 -31.25 25.96 8.66
N ILE A 468 -32.43 25.42 8.38
CA ILE A 468 -33.35 25.88 7.33
C ILE A 468 -34.50 26.61 8.01
N SER A 469 -34.85 27.80 7.52
CA SER A 469 -35.97 28.52 8.10
C SER A 469 -37.29 27.89 7.67
N GLY A 470 -38.06 27.32 8.61
CA GLY A 470 -39.44 26.89 8.35
C GLY A 470 -39.65 25.39 8.56
N ASP A 471 -39.99 24.69 7.49
CA ASP A 471 -40.11 23.23 7.45
C ASP A 471 -38.79 22.65 6.90
N ASP A 472 -38.24 21.66 7.59
CA ASP A 472 -36.90 21.12 7.32
C ASP A 472 -36.89 20.07 6.18
N SER A 473 -37.95 20.04 5.37
CA SER A 473 -38.18 19.10 4.28
C SER A 473 -37.27 19.35 3.07
N THR A 474 -35.98 19.00 3.18
CA THR A 474 -35.03 19.05 2.06
C THR A 474 -35.34 17.94 1.04
N THR A 475 -35.55 18.33 -0.22
CA THR A 475 -35.94 17.42 -1.32
C THR A 475 -34.97 17.40 -2.48
N ASN A 476 -34.18 18.47 -2.67
CA ASN A 476 -33.06 18.56 -3.60
C ASN A 476 -32.02 19.55 -3.06
N VAL A 477 -30.75 19.33 -3.37
CA VAL A 477 -29.67 20.28 -3.09
C VAL A 477 -28.81 20.40 -4.35
N ALA A 478 -28.69 21.62 -4.87
CA ALA A 478 -27.88 21.94 -6.05
C ALA A 478 -26.67 22.79 -5.64
N TYR A 479 -25.49 22.45 -6.16
CA TYR A 479 -24.27 23.22 -5.91
C TYR A 479 -23.99 24.17 -7.08
N ASP A 480 -23.73 25.45 -6.77
CA ASP A 480 -23.15 26.41 -7.70
C ASP A 480 -21.66 26.60 -7.38
N ALA A 481 -20.81 25.93 -8.15
CA ALA A 481 -19.36 26.00 -8.00
C ALA A 481 -18.78 27.39 -8.29
N ALA A 482 -19.47 28.24 -9.08
CA ALA A 482 -18.98 29.57 -9.39
C ALA A 482 -19.15 30.55 -8.22
N ALA A 483 -20.23 30.38 -7.46
CA ALA A 483 -20.55 31.18 -6.27
C ALA A 483 -20.16 30.49 -4.94
N ASP A 484 -19.65 29.25 -5.01
CA ASP A 484 -19.45 28.36 -3.86
C ASP A 484 -20.67 28.31 -2.93
N SER A 485 -21.84 28.05 -3.51
CA SER A 485 -23.12 28.11 -2.80
C SER A 485 -23.95 26.87 -3.05
N ILE A 486 -24.66 26.39 -2.04
CA ILE A 486 -25.69 25.36 -2.22
C ILE A 486 -27.07 25.99 -2.15
N TYR A 487 -27.95 25.52 -3.02
CA TYR A 487 -29.36 25.87 -3.08
C TYR A 487 -30.18 24.66 -2.65
N ILE A 488 -30.92 24.83 -1.56
CA ILE A 488 -31.68 23.79 -0.88
C ILE A 488 -33.15 23.97 -1.23
N THR A 489 -33.73 22.97 -1.87
CA THR A 489 -35.13 22.96 -2.30
C THR A 489 -36.02 22.24 -1.28
N ASN A 490 -37.08 22.93 -0.86
CA ASN A 490 -38.21 22.34 -0.16
C ASN A 490 -39.45 22.40 -1.07
N SER A 491 -39.76 21.28 -1.74
CA SER A 491 -40.93 21.18 -2.63
C SER A 491 -42.27 21.15 -1.89
N GLN A 492 -42.29 20.94 -0.57
CA GLN A 492 -43.55 20.94 0.19
C GLN A 492 -44.04 22.34 0.53
N THR A 493 -43.10 23.26 0.75
CA THR A 493 -43.40 24.68 1.00
C THR A 493 -43.18 25.56 -0.23
N ASP A 494 -42.75 24.97 -1.36
CA ASP A 494 -42.32 25.69 -2.55
C ASP A 494 -41.27 26.75 -2.20
N GLU A 495 -40.25 26.41 -1.39
CA GLU A 495 -39.23 27.35 -0.92
C GLU A 495 -37.82 26.92 -1.34
N ILE A 496 -36.99 27.93 -1.60
CA ILE A 496 -35.56 27.75 -1.89
C ILE A 496 -34.76 28.54 -0.87
N SER A 497 -33.84 27.86 -0.21
CA SER A 497 -32.86 28.46 0.70
C SER A 497 -31.45 28.34 0.13
N VAL A 498 -30.55 29.23 0.53
CA VAL A 498 -29.16 29.24 0.06
C VAL A 498 -28.19 29.26 1.23
N VAL A 499 -27.06 28.56 1.08
CA VAL A 499 -25.88 28.69 1.93
C VAL A 499 -24.71 29.07 1.05
N HIS A 500 -24.07 30.20 1.34
CA HIS A 500 -22.89 30.68 0.63
C HIS A 500 -21.59 30.28 1.33
N ASN A 501 -20.50 30.18 0.56
CA ASN A 501 -19.17 29.74 1.02
C ASN A 501 -19.24 28.36 1.67
N ILE A 502 -19.95 27.43 1.04
CA ILE A 502 -20.19 26.09 1.58
C ILE A 502 -18.88 25.30 1.74
N SER A 503 -17.88 25.57 0.90
CA SER A 503 -16.59 24.87 0.98
C SER A 503 -15.85 25.19 2.28
N ASP A 504 -15.95 26.43 2.78
CA ASP A 504 -15.36 26.84 4.07
C ASP A 504 -16.03 26.15 5.27
N ILE A 505 -17.24 25.62 5.09
CA ILE A 505 -17.99 24.87 6.12
C ILE A 505 -17.60 23.39 6.07
N LEU A 506 -17.52 22.81 4.87
CA LEU A 506 -17.38 21.37 4.66
C LEU A 506 -15.93 20.86 4.70
N PHE A 507 -14.96 21.71 4.38
CA PHE A 507 -13.53 21.34 4.32
C PHE A 507 -12.70 22.07 5.39
N ALA A 508 -11.52 21.52 5.72
CA ALA A 508 -10.66 21.96 6.83
C ALA A 508 -9.28 22.48 6.40
#